data_AF-A0A9D4JNL9-F1
#
_entry.id   AF-A0A9D4JNL9-F1
#
_cell.length_a   1.000
_cell.length_b   1.000
_cell.length_c   1.000
_cell.angle_alpha   90.00
_cell.angle_beta   90.00
_cell.angle_gamma   90.00
#
_symmetry.space_group_name_H-M   'P 1'
#
loop_
_entity.id
_entity.type
_entity.pdbx_description
1 polymer ?
#
loop_
_entity_poly.entity_id
_entity_poly.type
_entity_poly.pdbx_seq_one_letter_code
_entity_poly.pdbx_strand_id
1 'polypeptide(L)'
;MQVGPIYFATPRKFHVFGMCAEGTGIQRFYMIDESEMPGKGGVCVTILVHHYFSHFGAGEKHAVIHFDNAVGQNKNNTILVYCMWRVTGNKTTIVFL
;
A
#
# COMPACT_ATOMS: atom_id res chain seq x y z
N MET A 1 -10.65 -18.42 41.56
CA MET A 1 -9.29 -18.45 40.96
C MET A 1 -9.09 -17.14 40.21
N GLN A 2 -8.12 -16.34 40.65
CA GLN A 2 -7.71 -15.12 39.95
C GLN A 2 -6.78 -15.52 38.80
N VAL A 3 -7.15 -15.21 37.56
CA VAL A 3 -6.27 -15.41 36.40
C VAL A 3 -5.06 -14.50 36.61
N GLY A 4 -3.87 -15.09 36.71
CA GLY A 4 -2.64 -14.34 36.88
C GLY A 4 -2.44 -13.31 35.76
N PRO A 5 -1.66 -12.24 35.99
CA PRO A 5 -1.47 -11.16 35.02
C PRO A 5 -1.10 -11.72 33.64
N ILE A 6 -1.92 -11.41 32.65
CA ILE A 6 -1.67 -11.72 31.24
C ILE A 6 -0.59 -10.74 30.77
N TYR A 7 0.67 -11.12 30.97
CA TYR A 7 1.79 -10.37 30.42
C TYR A 7 1.82 -10.61 28.91
N PHE A 8 1.52 -9.57 28.12
CA PHE A 8 1.92 -9.59 26.72
C PHE A 8 3.45 -9.68 26.67
N ALA A 9 3.95 -10.72 26.02
CA ALA A 9 5.36 -10.90 25.72
C ALA A 9 5.80 -9.83 24.69
N THR A 10 5.97 -8.59 25.16
CA THR A 10 6.49 -7.42 24.44
C THR A 10 5.66 -6.95 23.22
N PRO A 11 5.18 -5.69 23.17
CA PRO A 11 4.49 -5.19 21.98
C PRO A 11 5.42 -5.21 20.75
N ARG A 12 5.01 -5.91 19.69
CA ARG A 12 5.72 -5.93 18.40
C ARG A 12 5.29 -4.74 17.56
N LYS A 13 6.27 -3.97 17.08
CA LYS A 13 6.02 -2.85 16.16
C LYS A 13 5.87 -3.40 14.75
N PHE A 14 4.91 -2.85 14.02
CA PHE A 14 4.68 -3.16 12.62
C PHE A 14 4.23 -1.90 11.88
N HIS A 15 4.54 -1.84 10.60
CA HIS A 15 4.03 -0.84 9.69
C HIS A 15 2.72 -1.34 9.08
N VAL A 16 1.76 -0.42 8.94
CA VAL A 16 0.47 -0.70 8.29
C VAL A 16 0.36 0.13 7.03
N PHE A 17 -0.04 -0.52 5.94
CA PHE A 17 -0.37 0.15 4.69
C PHE A 17 -1.73 -0.33 4.19
N GLY A 18 -2.65 0.60 3.94
CA GLY A 18 -4.01 0.30 3.51
C GLY A 18 -4.24 0.62 2.04
N MET A 19 -4.90 -0.30 1.32
CA MET A 19 -5.42 -0.08 -0.03
C MET A 19 -6.95 -0.23 -0.01
N CYS A 20 -7.66 0.82 -0.41
CA CYS A 20 -9.11 0.80 -0.55
C CYS A 20 -9.49 0.67 -2.02
N ALA A 21 -10.23 -0.37 -2.39
CA ALA A 21 -10.88 -0.48 -3.70
C ALA A 21 -12.36 -0.10 -3.56
N GLU A 22 -12.63 1.20 -3.69
CA GLU A 22 -13.98 1.76 -3.52
C GLU A 22 -15.03 1.07 -4.40
N GLY A 23 -14.68 0.76 -5.66
CA GLY A 23 -15.59 0.08 -6.59
C GLY A 23 -16.07 -1.31 -6.13
N THR A 24 -15.33 -1.96 -5.22
CA THR A 24 -15.70 -3.24 -4.61
C THR A 24 -16.09 -3.13 -3.13
N GLY A 25 -15.87 -1.96 -2.50
CA GLY A 25 -16.01 -1.78 -1.07
C GLY A 25 -14.99 -2.56 -0.21
N ILE A 26 -13.90 -3.06 -0.80
CA ILE A 26 -12.92 -3.89 -0.08
C ILE A 26 -11.70 -3.05 0.30
N GLN A 27 -11.39 -3.02 1.60
CA GLN A 27 -10.15 -2.47 2.12
C GLN A 27 -9.21 -3.59 2.54
N ARG A 28 -7.98 -3.57 2.03
CA ARG A 28 -6.93 -4.54 2.38
C ARG A 28 -5.81 -3.82 3.11
N PHE A 29 -5.39 -4.39 4.24
CA PHE A 29 -4.27 -3.89 5.03
C PHE A 29 -3.08 -4.84 4.90
N TYR A 30 -1.93 -4.27 4.55
CA TYR A 30 -0.64 -4.93 4.64
C TYR A 30 -0.05 -4.64 6.01
N MET A 31 0.29 -5.70 6.73
CA MET A 31 1.08 -5.62 7.97
C MET A 31 2.50 -6.02 7.64
N ILE A 32 3.44 -5.12 7.86
CA ILE A 32 4.85 -5.30 7.51
C ILE A 32 5.64 -5.20 8.81
N ASP A 33 6.37 -6.25 9.14
CA ASP A 33 7.29 -6.21 10.28
C ASP A 33 8.40 -5.18 10.04
N GLU A 34 8.90 -4.53 11.08
CA GLU A 34 10.02 -3.59 10.96
C GLU A 34 11.27 -4.25 10.36
N SER A 35 11.49 -5.56 10.59
CA SER A 35 12.62 -6.30 10.01
C SER A 35 12.46 -6.62 8.53
N GLU A 36 11.22 -6.64 8.02
CA GLU A 36 10.87 -7.16 6.69
C GLU A 36 10.49 -6.05 5.70
N MET A 37 10.92 -4.81 5.94
CA MET A 37 10.53 -3.68 5.10
C MET A 37 11.11 -3.84 3.67
N PRO A 38 10.28 -3.98 2.62
CA PRO A 38 10.74 -4.32 1.26
C PRO A 38 11.44 -3.17 0.53
N GLY A 39 11.66 -2.04 1.19
CA GLY A 39 12.34 -0.86 0.64
C GLY A 39 12.17 0.37 1.52
N LYS A 40 12.83 1.48 1.14
CA LYS A 40 12.70 2.76 1.85
C LYS A 40 11.65 3.65 1.19
N GLY A 41 10.81 4.27 2.01
CA GLY A 41 9.89 5.33 1.59
C GLY A 41 9.01 4.96 0.38
N GLY A 42 9.12 5.72 -0.71
CA GLY A 42 8.27 5.57 -1.90
C GLY A 42 8.45 4.26 -2.67
N VAL A 43 9.62 3.62 -2.56
CA VAL A 43 9.88 2.32 -3.18
C VAL A 43 9.03 1.23 -2.52
N CYS A 44 8.96 1.23 -1.19
CA CYS A 44 8.11 0.29 -0.44
C CYS A 44 6.64 0.44 -0.85
N VAL A 45 6.13 1.66 -0.89
CA VAL A 45 4.75 1.93 -1.34
C VAL A 45 4.52 1.42 -2.76
N THR A 46 5.47 1.68 -3.67
CA THR A 46 5.38 1.21 -5.07
C THR A 46 5.28 -0.31 -5.16
N ILE A 47 6.07 -1.05 -4.37
CA ILE A 47 6.04 -2.51 -4.32
C ILE A 47 4.67 -3.02 -3.82
N LEU A 48 4.15 -2.42 -2.75
CA LEU A 48 2.86 -2.81 -2.17
C LEU A 48 1.70 -2.54 -3.13
N VAL A 49 1.72 -1.39 -3.80
CA VAL A 49 0.73 -1.02 -4.81
C VAL A 49 0.83 -1.96 -6.01
N HIS A 50 2.03 -2.29 -6.47
CA HIS A 50 2.24 -3.24 -7.55
C HIS A 50 1.74 -4.64 -7.20
N HIS A 51 2.06 -5.11 -6.00
CA HIS A 51 1.56 -6.38 -5.48
C HIS A 51 0.03 -6.40 -5.44
N TYR A 52 -0.59 -5.31 -4.97
CA TYR A 52 -2.05 -5.19 -4.91
C TYR A 52 -2.68 -5.35 -6.29
N PHE A 53 -2.23 -4.59 -7.28
CA PHE A 53 -2.79 -4.67 -8.63
C PHE A 53 -2.53 -6.02 -9.30
N SER A 54 -1.46 -6.71 -8.94
CA SER A 54 -1.11 -8.01 -9.53
C SER A 54 -1.93 -9.17 -8.97
N HIS A 55 -2.31 -9.11 -7.68
CA HIS A 55 -3.01 -10.21 -6.99
C HIS A 55 -4.49 -9.95 -6.70
N PHE A 56 -4.84 -8.68 -6.52
CA PHE A 56 -6.20 -8.27 -6.11
C PHE A 56 -6.86 -7.33 -7.13
N GLY A 57 -6.13 -6.88 -8.15
CA GLY A 57 -6.69 -6.08 -9.23
C GLY A 57 -7.71 -6.86 -10.04
N ALA A 58 -8.76 -6.17 -10.49
CA ALA A 58 -9.83 -6.75 -11.31
C ALA A 58 -9.53 -6.67 -12.83
N GLY A 59 -8.30 -6.29 -13.22
CA GLY A 59 -7.94 -6.08 -14.62
C GLY A 59 -8.36 -4.70 -15.13
N GLU A 60 -8.20 -3.68 -14.30
CA GLU A 60 -8.70 -2.33 -14.52
C GLU A 60 -8.06 -1.68 -15.76
N LYS A 61 -8.90 -1.30 -16.73
CA LYS A 61 -8.51 -0.48 -17.89
C LYS A 61 -8.47 1.01 -17.58
N HIS A 62 -9.26 1.43 -16.59
CA HIS A 62 -9.27 2.79 -16.06
C HIS A 62 -9.28 2.70 -14.54
N ALA A 63 -8.29 3.33 -13.91
CA ALA A 63 -8.15 3.37 -12.47
C ALA A 63 -7.98 4.83 -12.02
N VAL A 64 -8.80 5.27 -11.09
CA VAL A 64 -8.59 6.54 -10.39
C VAL A 64 -7.86 6.19 -9.11
N ILE A 65 -6.67 6.77 -8.91
CA ILE A 65 -5.83 6.41 -7.77
C ILE A 65 -5.52 7.67 -6.99
N HIS A 66 -5.98 7.70 -5.75
CA HIS A 66 -5.65 8.73 -4.78
C HIS A 66 -4.52 8.23 -3.88
N PHE A 67 -3.43 8.99 -3.80
CA PHE A 67 -2.34 8.72 -2.89
C PHE A 67 -2.34 9.80 -1.81
N ASP A 68 -2.63 9.39 -0.57
CA ASP A 68 -2.50 10.30 0.56
C ASP A 68 -1.02 10.62 0.78
N ASN A 69 -0.66 11.89 0.64
CA ASN A 69 0.70 12.36 0.83
C ASN A 69 0.81 13.07 2.19
N ALA A 70 1.40 12.38 3.16
CA ALA A 70 1.77 13.00 4.43
C ALA A 70 2.83 14.10 4.20
N VAL A 71 2.53 15.31 4.66
CA VAL A 71 3.42 16.49 4.57
C VAL A 71 4.82 16.15 5.08
N GLY A 72 5.86 16.39 4.27
CA GLY A 72 7.27 16.19 4.64
C GLY A 72 7.92 14.91 4.12
N GLN A 73 7.23 14.07 3.34
CA GLN A 73 7.80 12.87 2.72
C GLN A 73 7.56 12.88 1.20
N ASN A 74 8.55 13.27 0.38
CA ASN A 74 8.42 13.25 -1.09
C ASN A 74 8.49 11.82 -1.65
N LYS A 75 7.44 11.04 -1.42
CA LYS A 75 7.26 9.68 -1.97
C LYS A 75 6.54 9.72 -3.32
N ASN A 76 5.99 10.87 -3.69
CA ASN A 76 5.16 11.06 -4.87
C ASN A 76 5.91 10.82 -6.17
N ASN A 77 7.18 11.24 -6.28
CA ASN A 77 7.92 11.07 -7.53
C ASN A 77 8.04 9.60 -7.95
N THR A 78 8.34 8.70 -7.02
CA THR A 78 8.49 7.26 -7.32
C THR A 78 7.15 6.64 -7.76
N ILE A 79 6.07 7.00 -7.09
CA ILE A 79 4.72 6.53 -7.40
C ILE A 79 4.21 7.08 -8.73
N LEU A 80 4.47 8.36 -9.03
CA LEU A 80 4.13 8.98 -10.30
C LEU A 80 4.82 8.25 -11.46
N VAL A 81 6.13 7.97 -11.33
CA VAL A 81 6.89 7.22 -12.34
C VAL A 81 6.34 5.79 -12.51
N TYR A 82 6.00 5.11 -11.41
CA TYR A 82 5.37 3.80 -11.48
C TYR A 82 4.02 3.81 -12.21
N CYS A 83 3.18 4.81 -11.91
CA CYS A 83 1.90 4.99 -12.58
C CYS A 83 2.09 5.29 -14.08
N MET A 84 3.05 6.12 -14.47
CA MET A 84 3.38 6.34 -15.88
C MET A 84 3.81 5.05 -16.59
N TRP A 85 4.63 4.22 -15.94
CA TRP A 85 5.01 2.91 -16.46
C TRP A 85 3.81 1.97 -16.61
N ARG A 86 2.87 1.97 -15.65
CA ARG A 86 1.62 1.19 -15.74
C ARG A 86 0.73 1.65 -16.90
N VAL A 87 0.62 2.95 -17.14
CA VAL A 87 -0.18 3.51 -18.25
C VAL A 87 0.38 3.04 -19.60
N THR A 88 1.69 3.08 -19.76
CA THR A 88 2.38 2.70 -21.01
C THR A 88 2.41 1.19 -21.23
N GLY A 89 2.63 0.39 -20.18
CA GLY A 89 2.75 -1.08 -20.29
C GLY A 89 1.43 -1.85 -20.23
N ASN A 90 0.49 -1.44 -19.37
CA ASN A 90 -0.73 -2.21 -19.09
C ASN A 90 -2.01 -1.58 -19.67
N LYS A 91 -1.90 -0.47 -20.43
CA LYS A 91 -3.04 0.26 -21.02
C LYS A 91 -4.09 0.69 -19.99
N THR A 92 -3.66 0.92 -18.74
CA THR A 92 -4.54 1.44 -17.68
C THR A 92 -4.47 2.97 -17.67
N THR A 93 -5.58 3.68 -17.86
CA THR A 93 -5.61 5.13 -17.62
C THR A 93 -5.58 5.39 -16.12
N ILE A 94 -4.64 6.22 -15.65
CA ILE A 94 -4.52 6.61 -14.25
C ILE A 94 -4.84 8.09 -14.11
N VAL A 95 -5.81 8.42 -13.25
CA VAL A 95 -6.12 9.80 -12.85
C VAL A 95 -5.63 10.01 -11.42
N PHE A 96 -4.82 11.05 -11.21
CA PHE A 96 -4.41 11.51 -9.89
C PHE A 96 -5.41 12.54 -9.40
N LEU A 97 -5.92 12.34 -8.18
CA LEU A 97 -6.73 13.30 -7.43
C LEU A 97 -5.92 13.86 -6.27
#